data_AF-A0AAW8UJ10-F1
#
_entry.id   AF-A0AAW8UJ10-F1
#
_cell.length_a   1.000
_cell.length_b   1.000
_cell.length_c   1.000
_cell.angle_alpha   90.00
_cell.angle_beta   90.00
_cell.angle_gamma   90.00
#
_symmetry.space_group_name_H-M   'P 1'
#
loop_
_entity.id
_entity.type
_entity.pdbx_description
1 polymer ?
#
loop_
_entity_poly.entity_id
_entity_poly.type
_entity_poly.pdbx_seq_one_letter_code
_entity_poly.pdbx_strand_id
1 'polypeptide(L)'
;MKKKSLIIVAILLVLALIGVFAFLQARKQPTERVSKEYITNQSTQPKVSTSESSSSTFSSKEAKVEVTSETKALVSQFLMTDVTYDLTVKSILARSETLSKLMTKEAYEQMKIQSTTESLVAMTNKWLTTKQVDTSSGDVQLVSQKYQSANVTPSAQEPNRFYVELNYDETPVTTKETQSKTQLLWLSVTDNKVSDVEIITTK
;
A
#
# COMPACT_ATOMS: atom_id res chain seq x y z
N MET A 1 37.87 2.44 44.95
CA MET A 1 38.07 1.87 43.60
C MET A 1 36.79 1.28 42.95
N LYS A 2 35.57 1.54 43.46
CA LYS A 2 34.36 0.83 42.99
C LYS A 2 33.55 1.53 41.88
N LYS A 3 33.65 2.86 41.74
CA LYS A 3 32.84 3.63 40.78
C LYS A 3 33.31 3.51 39.31
N LYS A 4 34.62 3.38 39.09
CA LYS A 4 35.20 3.25 37.73
C LYS A 4 34.88 1.89 37.09
N SER A 5 34.79 0.83 37.90
CA SER A 5 34.46 -0.53 37.43
C SER A 5 32.99 -0.64 36.98
N LEU A 6 32.06 0.05 37.66
CA LEU A 6 30.64 0.05 37.28
C LEU A 6 30.38 0.71 35.92
N ILE A 7 31.11 1.79 35.61
CA ILE A 7 31.00 2.50 34.34
C ILE A 7 31.52 1.64 33.17
N ILE A 8 32.63 0.91 33.40
CA ILE A 8 33.21 0.03 32.38
C ILE A 8 32.26 -1.14 32.06
N VAL A 9 31.60 -1.71 33.08
CA VAL A 9 30.60 -2.78 32.89
C VAL A 9 29.37 -2.27 32.15
N ALA A 10 28.90 -1.05 32.44
CA ALA A 10 27.77 -0.45 31.73
C ALA A 10 28.08 -0.19 30.25
N ILE A 11 29.29 0.27 29.92
CA ILE A 11 29.72 0.49 28.53
C ILE A 11 29.83 -0.83 27.76
N LEU A 12 30.37 -1.88 28.39
CA LEU A 12 30.46 -3.21 27.78
C LEU A 12 29.07 -3.80 27.49
N LEU A 13 28.09 -3.59 28.37
CA LEU A 13 26.70 -4.02 28.15
C LEU A 13 26.04 -3.31 26.97
N VAL A 14 26.25 -1.99 26.83
CA VAL A 14 25.71 -1.22 25.70
C VAL A 14 26.33 -1.68 24.38
N LEU A 15 27.65 -1.92 24.36
CA LEU A 15 28.34 -2.44 23.16
C LEU A 15 27.89 -3.86 22.79
N ALA A 16 27.62 -4.73 23.77
CA ALA A 16 27.08 -6.06 23.53
C ALA A 16 25.66 -6.02 22.92
N LEU A 17 24.80 -5.10 23.40
CA LEU A 17 23.44 -4.92 22.86
C LEU A 17 23.45 -4.43 21.40
N ILE A 18 24.37 -3.51 21.06
CA ILE A 18 24.54 -3.03 19.68
C ILE A 18 25.03 -4.16 18.77
N GLY A 19 25.95 -5.00 19.24
CA GLY A 19 26.45 -6.16 18.50
C GLY A 19 25.37 -7.19 18.16
N VAL A 20 24.48 -7.50 19.13
CA VAL A 20 23.35 -8.43 18.90
C VAL A 20 22.33 -7.84 17.93
N PHE A 21 22.06 -6.53 18.01
CA PHE A 21 21.12 -5.86 17.10
C PHE A 21 21.64 -5.83 15.65
N ALA A 22 22.94 -5.57 15.45
CA ALA A 22 23.57 -5.61 14.13
C ALA A 22 23.60 -7.05 13.55
N PHE A 23 23.87 -8.05 14.39
CA PHE A 23 23.88 -9.46 13.98
C PHE A 23 22.48 -9.97 13.58
N LEU A 24 21.42 -9.51 14.25
CA LEU A 24 20.03 -9.85 13.90
C LEU A 24 19.57 -9.18 12.60
N GLN A 25 20.05 -7.97 12.28
CA GLN A 25 19.75 -7.34 10.99
C GLN A 25 20.51 -8.01 9.83
N ALA A 26 21.75 -8.48 10.05
CA ALA A 26 22.55 -9.15 9.03
C ALA A 26 22.03 -10.55 8.62
N ARG A 27 21.13 -11.15 9.41
CA ARG A 27 20.50 -12.46 9.11
C ARG A 27 19.24 -12.37 8.26
N LYS A 28 18.73 -11.17 7.97
CA LYS A 28 17.64 -11.00 6.99
C LYS A 28 18.23 -11.06 5.58
N GLN A 29 18.54 -12.27 5.13
CA GLN A 29 18.81 -12.50 3.71
C GLN A 29 17.59 -12.06 2.90
N PRO A 30 17.79 -11.40 1.75
CA PRO A 30 16.69 -11.12 0.85
C PRO A 30 16.20 -12.45 0.29
N THR A 31 14.96 -12.82 0.58
CA THR A 31 14.28 -13.88 -0.16
C THR A 31 14.20 -13.40 -1.60
N GLU A 32 15.03 -13.99 -2.46
CA GLU A 32 14.98 -13.81 -3.90
C GLU A 32 13.58 -14.20 -4.36
N ARG A 33 12.70 -13.21 -4.55
CA ARG A 33 11.37 -13.44 -5.12
C ARG A 33 11.62 -13.88 -6.55
N VAL A 34 11.48 -15.18 -6.79
CA VAL A 34 11.44 -15.78 -8.12
C VAL A 34 10.48 -14.96 -8.96
N SER A 35 11.02 -14.19 -9.90
CA SER A 35 10.31 -13.51 -10.96
C SER A 35 9.51 -14.57 -11.72
N LYS A 36 8.21 -14.68 -11.45
CA LYS A 36 7.31 -15.39 -12.35
C LYS A 36 7.26 -14.55 -13.63
N GLU A 37 7.86 -15.06 -14.69
CA GLU A 37 7.74 -14.51 -16.04
C GLU A 37 6.25 -14.31 -16.35
N TYR A 38 5.88 -13.06 -16.58
CA TYR A 38 4.57 -12.74 -17.15
C TYR A 38 4.68 -12.89 -18.66
N ILE A 39 3.90 -13.83 -19.21
CA ILE A 39 3.71 -13.97 -20.64
C ILE A 39 3.10 -12.66 -21.16
N THR A 40 3.94 -11.86 -21.81
CA THR A 40 3.50 -10.73 -22.64
C THR A 40 2.76 -11.32 -23.84
N ASN A 41 1.43 -11.23 -23.84
CA ASN A 41 0.67 -11.44 -25.06
C ASN A 41 0.95 -10.24 -25.99
N GLN A 42 1.86 -10.43 -26.94
CA GLN A 42 2.12 -9.44 -27.98
C GLN A 42 0.87 -9.24 -28.82
N SER A 43 0.33 -8.02 -28.77
CA SER A 43 -0.61 -7.50 -29.75
C SER A 43 0.03 -7.51 -31.14
N THR A 44 -0.42 -8.38 -32.03
CA THR A 44 -0.08 -8.32 -33.47
C THR A 44 -1.35 -8.02 -34.26
N GLN A 45 -1.32 -6.94 -35.04
CA GLN A 45 -2.37 -6.55 -35.99
C GLN A 45 -2.61 -7.63 -37.06
N PRO A 46 -3.82 -7.68 -37.67
CA PRO A 46 -4.25 -8.77 -38.51
C PRO A 46 -3.73 -8.64 -39.95
N LYS A 47 -3.27 -9.75 -40.53
CA LYS A 47 -3.16 -9.94 -41.99
C LYS A 47 -4.11 -11.07 -42.41
N VAL A 48 -5.01 -10.72 -43.31
CA VAL A 48 -6.08 -11.55 -43.89
C VAL A 48 -5.50 -12.72 -44.71
N SER A 49 -6.06 -13.93 -44.56
CA SER A 49 -6.60 -14.78 -45.65
C SER A 49 -7.19 -16.12 -45.15
N THR A 50 -8.17 -16.59 -45.91
CA THR A 50 -9.28 -17.53 -45.70
C THR A 50 -8.94 -19.04 -45.62
N SER A 51 -9.69 -19.81 -44.80
CA SER A 51 -10.54 -20.98 -45.17
C SER A 51 -10.55 -22.15 -44.16
N GLU A 52 -11.77 -22.38 -43.63
CA GLU A 52 -12.44 -23.64 -43.24
C GLU A 52 -11.64 -24.81 -42.60
N SER A 53 -11.95 -25.16 -41.34
CA SER A 53 -12.94 -26.20 -40.99
C SER A 53 -12.79 -26.73 -39.55
N SER A 54 -13.94 -27.06 -38.97
CA SER A 54 -14.18 -27.97 -37.83
C SER A 54 -13.69 -27.58 -36.43
N SER A 55 -14.53 -26.77 -35.75
CA SER A 55 -15.32 -27.22 -34.60
C SER A 55 -14.72 -28.32 -33.71
N SER A 56 -14.10 -27.90 -32.61
CA SER A 56 -14.26 -28.57 -31.31
C SER A 56 -14.24 -27.51 -30.21
N THR A 57 -15.40 -26.86 -30.04
CA THR A 57 -15.64 -25.96 -28.91
C THR A 57 -15.68 -26.81 -27.63
N PHE A 58 -14.53 -27.03 -27.00
CA PHE A 58 -14.50 -27.26 -25.57
C PHE A 58 -14.93 -25.95 -24.91
N SER A 59 -16.24 -25.79 -24.73
CA SER A 59 -16.81 -24.75 -23.89
C SER A 59 -16.48 -25.11 -22.44
N SER A 60 -15.26 -24.78 -22.03
CA SER A 60 -14.96 -24.57 -20.62
C SER A 60 -15.86 -23.41 -20.19
N LYS A 61 -16.97 -23.72 -19.51
CA LYS A 61 -17.71 -22.73 -18.75
C LYS A 61 -16.75 -22.23 -17.68
N GLU A 62 -15.99 -21.19 -17.99
CA GLU A 62 -15.33 -20.38 -16.98
C GLU A 62 -16.46 -19.83 -16.10
N ALA A 63 -16.59 -20.40 -14.90
CA ALA A 63 -17.51 -19.90 -13.91
C ALA A 63 -17.06 -18.47 -13.58
N LYS A 64 -17.77 -17.48 -14.13
CA LYS A 64 -17.55 -16.08 -13.82
C LYS A 64 -17.78 -15.92 -12.33
N VAL A 65 -16.70 -15.74 -11.56
CA VAL A 65 -16.79 -15.45 -10.13
C VAL A 65 -17.57 -14.14 -9.99
N GLU A 66 -18.79 -14.23 -9.47
CA GLU A 66 -19.63 -13.07 -9.26
C GLU A 66 -19.31 -12.45 -7.90
N VAL A 67 -18.71 -11.26 -7.94
CA VAL A 67 -18.37 -10.49 -6.74
C VAL A 67 -19.63 -9.81 -6.21
N THR A 68 -19.92 -10.03 -4.91
CA THR A 68 -21.08 -9.47 -4.23
C THR A 68 -21.06 -7.93 -4.23
N SER A 69 -22.23 -7.32 -4.11
CA SER A 69 -22.37 -5.85 -3.98
C SER A 69 -21.69 -5.31 -2.72
N GLU A 70 -21.76 -6.07 -1.62
CA GLU A 70 -21.14 -5.73 -0.34
C GLU A 70 -19.62 -5.65 -0.45
N THR A 71 -18.98 -6.64 -1.09
CA THR A 71 -17.53 -6.63 -1.32
C THR A 71 -17.12 -5.47 -2.23
N LYS A 72 -17.90 -5.15 -3.27
CA LYS A 72 -17.64 -3.97 -4.13
C LYS A 72 -17.70 -2.66 -3.33
N ALA A 73 -18.69 -2.52 -2.45
CA ALA A 73 -18.84 -1.34 -1.60
C ALA A 73 -17.67 -1.22 -0.61
N LEU A 74 -17.26 -2.32 0.04
CA LEU A 74 -16.10 -2.36 0.92
C LEU A 74 -14.82 -1.93 0.18
N VAL A 75 -14.55 -2.53 -0.99
CA VAL A 75 -13.36 -2.22 -1.79
C VAL A 75 -13.36 -0.75 -2.19
N SER A 76 -14.49 -0.23 -2.69
CA SER A 76 -14.59 1.18 -3.06
C SER A 76 -14.38 2.11 -1.87
N GLN A 77 -14.98 1.80 -0.71
CA GLN A 77 -14.82 2.59 0.50
C GLN A 77 -13.37 2.58 1.00
N PHE A 78 -12.72 1.42 0.98
CA PHE A 78 -11.30 1.28 1.33
C PHE A 78 -10.44 2.16 0.42
N LEU A 79 -10.54 2.00 -0.90
CA LEU A 79 -9.72 2.72 -1.86
C LEU A 79 -9.91 4.24 -1.74
N MET A 80 -11.15 4.70 -1.58
CA MET A 80 -11.42 6.13 -1.38
C MET A 80 -10.81 6.65 -0.08
N THR A 81 -10.93 5.89 1.02
CA THR A 81 -10.41 6.28 2.34
C THR A 81 -8.89 6.29 2.34
N ASP A 82 -8.25 5.29 1.73
CA ASP A 82 -6.80 5.11 1.78
C ASP A 82 -6.05 6.29 1.15
N VAL A 83 -6.58 6.89 0.09
CA VAL A 83 -5.92 8.01 -0.61
C VAL A 83 -6.63 9.35 -0.43
N THR A 84 -7.48 9.51 0.58
CA THR A 84 -8.16 10.79 0.84
C THR A 84 -7.89 11.33 2.23
N TYR A 85 -7.21 12.47 2.29
CA TYR A 85 -7.10 13.30 3.49
C TYR A 85 -6.68 14.74 3.15
N ASP A 86 -6.97 15.67 4.06
CA ASP A 86 -6.45 17.04 4.05
C ASP A 86 -5.38 17.22 5.15
N LEU A 87 -4.55 18.26 5.04
CA LEU A 87 -3.53 18.63 6.04
C LEU A 87 -4.15 19.19 7.33
N THR A 88 -4.93 18.36 8.01
CA THR A 88 -5.50 18.64 9.32
C THR A 88 -5.40 17.39 10.18
N VAL A 89 -5.10 17.57 11.47
CA VAL A 89 -5.02 16.45 12.42
C VAL A 89 -6.33 15.65 12.44
N LYS A 90 -7.47 16.35 12.37
CA LYS A 90 -8.80 15.71 12.33
C LYS A 90 -8.97 14.79 11.11
N SER A 91 -8.61 15.25 9.92
CA SER A 91 -8.75 14.46 8.68
C SER A 91 -7.84 13.23 8.71
N ILE A 92 -6.57 13.41 9.11
CA ILE A 92 -5.58 12.33 9.19
C ILE A 92 -6.01 11.24 10.19
N LEU A 93 -6.47 11.64 11.37
CA LEU A 93 -6.96 10.69 12.39
C LEU A 93 -8.24 9.97 11.93
N ALA A 94 -9.18 10.68 11.31
CA ALA A 94 -10.43 10.08 10.82
C ALA A 94 -10.17 9.04 9.71
N ARG A 95 -9.22 9.30 8.81
CA ARG A 95 -8.74 8.33 7.81
C ARG A 95 -8.26 7.06 8.50
N SER A 96 -7.33 7.20 9.45
CA SER A 96 -6.74 6.07 10.18
C SER A 96 -7.80 5.24 10.92
N GLU A 97 -8.71 5.91 11.64
CA GLU A 97 -9.80 5.24 12.36
C GLU A 97 -10.71 4.46 11.41
N THR A 98 -11.05 5.05 10.26
CA THR A 98 -11.91 4.39 9.27
C THR A 98 -11.20 3.17 8.67
N LEU A 99 -9.92 3.29 8.29
CA LEU A 99 -9.14 2.16 7.78
C LEU A 99 -9.06 1.01 8.79
N SER A 100 -8.93 1.30 10.09
CA SER A 100 -8.92 0.26 11.14
C SER A 100 -10.20 -0.58 11.18
N LYS A 101 -11.34 0.00 10.74
CA LYS A 101 -12.64 -0.69 10.70
C LYS A 101 -12.81 -1.50 9.41
N LEU A 102 -12.27 -1.02 8.30
CA LEU A 102 -12.37 -1.66 6.98
C LEU A 102 -11.36 -2.81 6.79
N MET A 103 -10.26 -2.79 7.54
CA MET A 103 -9.18 -3.76 7.40
C MET A 103 -9.22 -4.83 8.50
N THR A 104 -8.54 -5.94 8.23
CA THR A 104 -8.04 -6.84 9.27
C THR A 104 -6.92 -6.15 10.04
N LYS A 105 -6.66 -6.63 11.26
CA LYS A 105 -5.60 -6.06 12.10
C LYS A 105 -4.23 -6.21 11.45
N GLU A 106 -3.98 -7.37 10.88
CA GLU A 106 -2.72 -7.76 10.24
C GLU A 106 -2.43 -6.86 9.03
N ALA A 107 -3.42 -6.65 8.16
CA ALA A 107 -3.27 -5.76 7.00
C ALA A 107 -3.02 -4.31 7.41
N TYR A 108 -3.76 -3.83 8.43
CA TYR A 108 -3.60 -2.47 8.96
C TYR A 108 -2.19 -2.23 9.53
N GLU A 109 -1.65 -3.22 10.24
CA GLU A 109 -0.29 -3.18 10.78
C GLU A 109 0.77 -3.29 9.68
N GLN A 110 0.60 -4.19 8.70
CA GLN A 110 1.52 -4.36 7.57
C GLN A 110 1.64 -3.11 6.71
N MET A 111 0.51 -2.43 6.45
CA MET A 111 0.50 -1.14 5.75
C MET A 111 1.03 0.02 6.59
N LYS A 112 1.40 -0.20 7.86
CA LYS A 112 1.98 0.80 8.76
C LYS A 112 1.09 2.04 8.95
N ILE A 113 -0.24 1.88 8.83
CA ILE A 113 -1.20 3.00 8.84
C ILE A 113 -1.07 3.84 10.12
N GLN A 114 -0.92 3.20 11.28
CA GLN A 114 -0.74 3.90 12.56
C GLN A 114 0.51 4.78 12.56
N SER A 115 1.68 4.23 12.21
CA SER A 115 2.93 5.01 12.22
C SER A 115 2.93 6.14 11.19
N THR A 116 2.36 5.93 9.99
CA THR A 116 2.20 6.99 8.99
C THR A 116 1.26 8.08 9.50
N THR A 117 0.18 7.71 10.19
CA THR A 117 -0.76 8.66 10.81
C THR A 117 -0.05 9.52 11.86
N GLU A 118 0.72 8.91 12.77
CA GLU A 118 1.48 9.62 13.80
C GLU A 118 2.50 10.60 13.19
N SER A 119 3.22 10.15 12.16
CA SER A 119 4.17 10.94 11.39
C SER A 119 3.51 12.17 10.75
N LEU A 120 2.40 11.96 10.02
CA LEU A 120 1.65 13.04 9.36
C LEU A 120 1.02 14.03 10.37
N VAL A 121 0.55 13.55 11.53
CA VAL A 121 0.05 14.41 12.60
C VAL A 121 1.17 15.29 13.15
N ALA A 122 2.36 14.73 13.40
CA ALA A 122 3.50 15.50 13.88
C ALA A 122 3.92 16.58 12.86
N MET A 123 4.00 16.24 11.57
CA MET A 123 4.30 17.18 10.50
C MET A 123 3.25 18.28 10.37
N THR A 124 1.97 17.91 10.48
CA THR A 124 0.85 18.86 10.45
C THR A 124 0.94 19.85 11.60
N ASN A 125 1.18 19.37 12.83
CA ASN A 125 1.31 20.24 14.01
C ASN A 125 2.52 21.19 13.90
N LYS A 126 3.66 20.68 13.43
CA LYS A 126 4.85 21.50 13.20
C LYS A 126 4.57 22.57 12.14
N TRP A 127 3.96 22.21 11.02
CA TRP A 127 3.60 23.17 9.98
C TRP A 127 2.63 24.24 10.48
N LEU A 128 1.60 23.84 11.23
CA LEU A 128 0.61 24.79 11.76
C LEU A 128 1.26 25.84 12.68
N THR A 129 2.28 25.45 13.45
CA THR A 129 2.99 26.32 14.40
C THR A 129 4.13 27.12 13.79
N THR A 130 4.96 26.52 12.93
CA THR A 130 6.21 27.13 12.44
C THR A 130 6.18 27.56 10.98
N LYS A 131 5.21 27.08 10.19
CA LYS A 131 5.17 27.22 8.72
C LYS A 131 6.43 26.66 8.02
N GLN A 132 7.15 25.74 8.66
CA GLN A 132 8.27 25.03 8.07
C GLN A 132 7.83 23.64 7.61
N VAL A 133 8.24 23.26 6.40
CA VAL A 133 8.06 21.91 5.89
C VAL A 133 9.02 20.97 6.62
N ASP A 134 8.49 19.84 7.09
CA ASP A 134 9.32 18.79 7.69
C ASP A 134 9.66 17.74 6.64
N THR A 135 10.95 17.44 6.50
CA THR A 135 11.46 16.40 5.59
C THR A 135 12.17 15.26 6.33
N SER A 136 12.18 15.28 7.66
CA SER A 136 12.98 14.36 8.48
C SER A 136 12.37 12.96 8.63
N SER A 137 11.08 12.80 8.37
CA SER A 137 10.31 11.55 8.51
C SER A 137 10.43 10.62 7.30
N GLY A 138 10.79 11.16 6.13
CA GLY A 138 10.73 10.43 4.86
C GLY A 138 9.35 10.40 4.20
N ASP A 139 8.29 10.90 4.84
CA ASP A 139 6.99 11.09 4.20
C ASP A 139 6.89 12.47 3.54
N VAL A 140 6.08 12.57 2.49
CA VAL A 140 5.82 13.85 1.80
C VAL A 140 4.66 14.56 2.50
N GLN A 141 4.91 15.80 2.94
CA GLN A 141 3.85 16.62 3.51
C GLN A 141 2.95 17.19 2.41
N LEU A 142 1.69 16.73 2.38
CA LEU A 142 0.68 17.14 1.42
C LEU A 142 -0.33 18.12 2.04
N VAL A 143 -0.75 19.13 1.29
CA VAL A 143 -1.95 19.94 1.58
C VAL A 143 -3.19 19.05 1.53
N SER A 144 -3.24 18.17 0.54
CA SER A 144 -4.30 17.17 0.39
C SER A 144 -3.84 16.00 -0.48
N GLN A 145 -4.41 14.84 -0.22
CA GLN A 145 -4.48 13.71 -1.13
C GLN A 145 -5.96 13.42 -1.42
N LYS A 146 -6.35 13.20 -2.67
CA LYS A 146 -7.76 13.06 -3.06
C LYS A 146 -7.97 11.93 -4.05
N TYR A 147 -8.87 11.01 -3.70
CA TYR A 147 -9.36 9.99 -4.61
C TYR A 147 -9.99 10.61 -5.87
N GLN A 148 -9.68 10.03 -7.03
CA GLN A 148 -10.30 10.40 -8.31
C GLN A 148 -11.13 9.26 -8.89
N SER A 149 -10.49 8.12 -9.13
CA SER A 149 -11.18 6.94 -9.68
C SER A 149 -10.40 5.67 -9.38
N ALA A 150 -11.07 4.53 -9.54
CA ALA A 150 -10.43 3.23 -9.51
C ALA A 150 -11.06 2.31 -10.55
N ASN A 151 -10.22 1.57 -11.26
CA ASN A 151 -10.65 0.40 -12.02
C ASN A 151 -10.33 -0.85 -11.21
N VAL A 152 -11.34 -1.65 -10.91
CA VAL A 152 -11.24 -2.83 -10.04
C VAL A 152 -11.60 -4.07 -10.84
N THR A 153 -10.62 -4.94 -11.07
CA THR A 153 -10.78 -6.18 -11.83
C THR A 153 -10.58 -7.38 -10.90
N PRO A 154 -11.60 -8.23 -10.69
CA PRO A 154 -11.46 -9.45 -9.90
C PRO A 154 -10.46 -10.42 -10.53
N SER A 155 -9.68 -11.10 -9.70
CA SER A 155 -8.79 -12.17 -10.15
C SER A 155 -9.62 -13.37 -10.62
N ALA A 156 -9.23 -13.93 -11.77
CA ALA A 156 -9.85 -15.16 -12.27
C ALA A 156 -9.50 -16.40 -11.43
N GLN A 157 -8.39 -16.35 -10.69
CA GLN A 157 -7.88 -17.49 -9.90
C GLN A 157 -8.25 -17.42 -8.42
N GLU A 158 -8.49 -16.20 -7.92
CA GLU A 158 -8.66 -15.93 -6.49
C GLU A 158 -9.92 -15.06 -6.30
N PRO A 159 -11.06 -15.64 -5.91
CA PRO A 159 -12.36 -14.96 -5.89
C PRO A 159 -12.45 -13.67 -5.08
N ASN A 160 -11.58 -13.53 -4.07
CA ASN A 160 -11.55 -12.39 -3.18
C ASN A 160 -10.32 -11.49 -3.37
N ARG A 161 -9.60 -11.64 -4.49
CA ARG A 161 -8.44 -10.82 -4.84
C ARG A 161 -8.76 -9.96 -6.06
N PHE A 162 -8.32 -8.71 -6.02
CA PHE A 162 -8.65 -7.70 -7.02
C PHE A 162 -7.38 -7.03 -7.50
N TYR A 163 -7.23 -6.93 -8.82
CA TYR A 163 -6.29 -6.01 -9.43
C TYR A 163 -6.93 -4.62 -9.46
N VAL A 164 -6.22 -3.62 -8.96
CA VAL A 164 -6.73 -2.26 -8.87
C VAL A 164 -5.76 -1.31 -9.56
N GLU A 165 -6.30 -0.48 -10.44
CA GLU A 165 -5.67 0.74 -10.94
C GLU A 165 -6.36 1.92 -10.25
N LEU A 166 -5.67 2.51 -9.28
CA LEU A 166 -6.16 3.60 -8.42
C LEU A 166 -5.58 4.93 -8.89
N ASN A 167 -6.43 5.89 -9.21
CA ASN A 167 -6.06 7.24 -9.58
C ASN A 167 -6.43 8.22 -8.47
N TYR A 168 -5.49 9.06 -8.09
CA TYR A 168 -5.66 10.08 -7.05
C TYR A 168 -4.76 11.27 -7.31
N ASP A 169 -5.06 12.38 -6.67
CA ASP A 169 -4.26 13.60 -6.76
C ASP A 169 -3.51 13.86 -5.45
N GLU A 170 -2.29 14.38 -5.57
CA GLU A 170 -1.50 14.90 -4.45
C GLU A 170 -1.23 16.38 -4.66
N THR A 171 -1.39 17.19 -3.61
CA THR A 171 -1.01 18.60 -3.62
C THR A 171 0.05 18.82 -2.54
N PRO A 172 1.35 18.84 -2.85
CA PRO A 172 2.41 19.06 -1.87
C PRO A 172 2.34 20.45 -1.22
N VAL A 173 2.74 20.56 0.05
CA VAL A 173 2.79 21.87 0.75
C VAL A 173 3.81 22.83 0.13
N THR A 174 4.89 22.29 -0.43
CA THR A 174 6.01 23.06 -1.01
C THR A 174 5.63 23.79 -2.30
N THR A 175 5.07 23.06 -3.27
CA THR A 175 4.73 23.61 -4.59
C THR A 175 3.31 24.13 -4.66
N LYS A 176 2.38 23.51 -3.90
CA LYS A 176 0.92 23.72 -4.01
C LYS A 176 0.36 23.44 -5.39
N GLU A 177 1.13 22.75 -6.23
CA GLU A 177 0.70 22.28 -7.54
C GLU A 177 0.18 20.86 -7.41
N THR A 178 -1.04 20.63 -7.88
CA THR A 178 -1.66 19.31 -7.86
C THR A 178 -1.03 18.43 -8.93
N GLN A 179 -0.68 17.21 -8.54
CA GLN A 179 -0.14 16.18 -9.42
C GLN A 179 -1.03 14.95 -9.35
N SER A 180 -1.42 14.43 -10.51
CA SER A 180 -2.14 13.17 -10.58
C SER A 180 -1.17 11.99 -10.47
N LYS A 181 -1.60 10.97 -9.75
CA LYS A 181 -0.88 9.73 -9.48
C LYS A 181 -1.72 8.54 -9.88
N THR A 182 -1.06 7.50 -10.36
CA THR A 182 -1.67 6.19 -10.60
C THR A 182 -0.92 5.14 -9.81
N GLN A 183 -1.64 4.41 -8.96
CA GLN A 183 -1.12 3.28 -8.21
C GLN A 183 -1.75 1.97 -8.71
N LEU A 184 -0.91 1.01 -9.01
CA LEU A 184 -1.32 -0.35 -9.35
C LEU A 184 -1.08 -1.25 -8.14
N LEU A 185 -2.10 -1.99 -7.72
CA LEU A 185 -2.04 -2.83 -6.53
C LEU A 185 -2.90 -4.09 -6.65
N TRP A 186 -2.55 -5.10 -5.87
CA TRP A 186 -3.45 -6.19 -5.52
C TRP A 186 -4.11 -5.93 -4.18
N LEU A 187 -5.41 -6.17 -4.10
CA LEU A 187 -6.21 -6.04 -2.89
C LEU A 187 -6.90 -7.36 -2.61
N SER A 188 -6.81 -7.86 -1.38
CA SER A 188 -7.52 -9.08 -0.95
C SER A 188 -8.55 -8.78 0.12
N VAL A 189 -9.67 -9.50 0.09
CA VAL A 189 -10.77 -9.39 1.07
C VAL A 189 -11.01 -10.73 1.74
N THR A 190 -11.14 -10.73 3.06
CA THR A 190 -11.53 -11.91 3.85
C THR A 190 -12.49 -11.46 4.94
N ASP A 191 -13.58 -12.22 5.16
CA ASP A 191 -14.59 -11.93 6.19
C ASP A 191 -15.09 -10.48 6.18
N ASN A 192 -15.39 -9.97 4.98
CA ASN A 192 -15.85 -8.60 4.75
C ASN A 192 -14.90 -7.51 5.26
N LYS A 193 -13.59 -7.81 5.27
CA LYS A 193 -12.51 -6.88 5.60
C LYS A 193 -11.39 -6.98 4.57
N VAL A 194 -10.68 -5.88 4.35
CA VAL A 194 -9.43 -5.89 3.58
C VAL A 194 -8.35 -6.63 4.36
N SER A 195 -7.84 -7.71 3.77
CA SER A 195 -6.91 -8.64 4.42
C SER A 195 -5.48 -8.54 3.91
N ASP A 196 -5.27 -7.95 2.72
CA ASP A 196 -3.93 -7.72 2.18
C ASP A 196 -3.97 -6.61 1.12
N VAL A 197 -2.87 -5.85 1.03
CA VAL A 197 -2.65 -4.80 0.03
C VAL A 197 -1.20 -4.89 -0.45
N GLU A 198 -1.02 -5.29 -1.70
CA GLU A 198 0.30 -5.39 -2.34
C GLU A 198 0.42 -4.32 -3.42
N ILE A 199 1.17 -3.25 -3.13
CA ILE A 199 1.48 -2.21 -4.11
C ILE A 199 2.48 -2.76 -5.13
N ILE A 200 2.09 -2.75 -6.40
CA ILE A 200 2.92 -3.17 -7.53
C ILE A 200 3.80 -2.01 -7.99
N THR A 201 3.18 -0.84 -8.20
CA THR A 201 3.89 0.38 -8.63
C THR A 201 3.04 1.62 -8.36
N THR A 202 3.71 2.75 -8.21
CA THR A 202 3.11 4.09 -8.22
C THR A 202 3.82 4.91 -9.30
N LYS A 203 3.04 5.59 -10.14
CA LYS A 203 3.50 6.49 -11.20
C LYS A 203 3.07 7.91 -10.87
#